data_AF-A0A1Z5K2J5-F1
#
_entry.id   AF-A0A1Z5K2J5-F1
#
_cell.length_a   1.000
_cell.length_b   1.000
_cell.length_c   1.000
_cell.angle_alpha   90.00
_cell.angle_beta   90.00
_cell.angle_gamma   90.00
#
_symmetry.space_group_name_H-M   'P 1'
#
loop_
_entity.id
_entity.type
_entity.pdbx_description
1 polymer ?
#
loop_
_entity_poly.entity_id
_entity_poly.type
_entity_poly.pdbx_seq_one_letter_code
_entity_poly.pdbx_strand_id
1 'polypeptide(L)'
;MITIVYERLGTIVFWLVFLVVCYITLALLVHIPSLLRPTIIPYPWPLMKEKEDIKVALAGSYNPPHRGHLAMLLYLSKRYRHVLAILGVNPRKQYPVSPETRAALLRKMLQEADVTNVNVQVVQGYIWRSAKRQGVRLFFRGIRSWSQDGREERHLQVLNTWGPLLYGPLVWPIPTRYLEGKPEYNHVSSTLVRDITGRKDDAPETALQQLVPDCVVQDITRLYGSIKES
;
A
#
# COMPACT_ATOMS: atom_id res chain seq x y z
N MET A 1 -22.78 16.09 -50.67
CA MET A 1 -23.00 16.22 -49.22
C MET A 1 -22.60 14.96 -48.45
N ILE A 2 -23.05 13.77 -48.85
CA ILE A 2 -22.74 12.48 -48.18
C ILE A 2 -21.23 12.14 -48.19
N THR A 3 -20.54 12.32 -49.32
CA THR A 3 -19.09 12.03 -49.45
C THR A 3 -18.21 12.87 -48.53
N ILE A 4 -18.53 14.16 -48.38
CA ILE A 4 -17.81 15.11 -47.50
C ILE A 4 -17.98 14.71 -46.03
N VAL A 5 -19.16 14.21 -45.65
CA VAL A 5 -19.41 13.70 -44.30
C VAL A 5 -18.61 12.42 -44.03
N TYR A 6 -18.51 11.51 -45.01
CA TYR A 6 -17.71 10.29 -44.90
C TYR A 6 -16.20 10.55 -44.81
N GLU A 7 -15.66 11.47 -45.62
CA GLU A 7 -14.25 11.86 -45.53
C GLU A 7 -13.92 12.48 -44.17
N ARG A 8 -14.77 13.41 -43.71
CA ARG A 8 -14.61 14.06 -42.40
C ARG A 8 -14.70 13.05 -41.25
N LEU A 9 -15.61 12.08 -41.34
CA LEU A 9 -15.74 11.01 -40.35
C LEU A 9 -14.50 10.09 -40.37
N GLY A 10 -14.00 9.73 -41.55
CA GLY A 10 -12.77 8.95 -41.71
C GLY A 10 -11.54 9.64 -41.11
N THR A 11 -11.40 10.95 -41.33
CA THR A 11 -10.31 11.74 -40.71
C THR A 11 -10.43 11.77 -39.19
N ILE A 12 -11.63 11.96 -38.64
CA ILE A 12 -11.85 11.95 -37.18
C ILE A 12 -11.50 10.58 -36.59
N VAL A 13 -11.98 9.49 -37.19
CA VAL A 13 -11.67 8.12 -36.75
C VAL A 13 -10.17 7.86 -36.80
N PHE A 14 -9.49 8.27 -37.88
CA PHE A 14 -8.04 8.14 -37.99
C PHE A 14 -7.30 8.83 -36.85
N TRP A 15 -7.62 10.11 -36.57
CA TRP A 15 -6.96 10.85 -35.49
C TRP A 15 -7.27 10.28 -34.11
N LEU A 16 -8.50 9.81 -33.87
CA LEU A 16 -8.85 9.13 -32.62
C LEU A 16 -8.02 7.85 -32.42
N VAL A 17 -7.93 7.00 -33.44
CA VAL A 17 -7.11 5.79 -33.39
C VAL A 17 -5.63 6.14 -33.18
N PHE A 18 -5.13 7.13 -33.91
CA PHE A 18 -3.75 7.61 -33.77
C PHE A 18 -3.45 8.07 -32.34
N LEU A 19 -4.32 8.91 -31.75
CA LEU A 19 -4.16 9.39 -30.38
C LEU A 19 -4.18 8.25 -29.35
N VAL A 20 -5.05 7.25 -29.54
CA VAL A 20 -5.10 6.06 -28.68
C VAL A 20 -3.82 5.25 -28.79
N VAL A 21 -3.31 5.03 -30.00
CA VAL A 21 -2.04 4.31 -30.23
C VAL A 21 -0.86 5.06 -29.61
N CYS A 22 -0.79 6.38 -29.78
CA CYS A 22 0.23 7.22 -29.15
C CYS A 22 0.16 7.14 -27.62
N TYR A 23 -1.05 7.21 -27.05
CA TYR A 23 -1.24 7.09 -25.61
C TYR A 23 -0.79 5.72 -25.08
N ILE A 24 -1.18 4.62 -25.75
CA ILE A 24 -0.76 3.26 -25.37
C ILE A 24 0.75 3.12 -25.46
N THR A 25 1.35 3.62 -26.55
CA THR A 25 2.81 3.59 -26.75
C THR A 25 3.54 4.35 -25.65
N LEU A 26 3.07 5.54 -25.31
CA LEU A 26 3.62 6.34 -24.20
C LEU A 26 3.46 5.63 -22.85
N ALA A 27 2.28 5.07 -22.58
CA ALA A 27 2.03 4.32 -21.35
C ALA A 27 2.96 3.10 -21.23
N LEU A 28 3.18 2.36 -22.33
CA LEU A 28 4.14 1.25 -22.37
C LEU A 28 5.57 1.75 -22.07
N LEU A 29 6.02 2.82 -22.76
CA LEU A 29 7.36 3.37 -22.60
C LEU A 29 7.63 3.88 -21.18
N VAL A 30 6.64 4.49 -20.52
CA VAL A 30 6.81 5.02 -19.16
C VAL A 30 6.70 3.91 -18.11
N HIS A 31 5.75 2.99 -18.26
CA HIS A 31 5.42 2.06 -17.18
C HIS A 31 6.17 0.73 -17.25
N ILE A 32 6.53 0.22 -18.43
CA ILE A 32 7.32 -1.02 -18.54
C ILE A 32 8.65 -0.90 -17.79
N PRO A 33 9.46 0.17 -17.94
CA PRO A 33 10.71 0.29 -17.20
C PRO A 33 10.51 0.25 -15.68
N SER A 34 9.46 0.89 -15.17
CA SER A 34 9.15 0.89 -13.73
C SER A 34 8.74 -0.50 -13.19
N LEU A 35 8.15 -1.35 -14.04
CA LEU A 35 7.84 -2.74 -13.70
C LEU A 35 9.07 -3.64 -13.74
N LEU A 36 9.99 -3.37 -14.68
CA LEU A 36 11.26 -4.09 -14.78
C LEU A 36 12.23 -3.71 -13.66
N ARG A 37 12.28 -2.42 -13.32
CA ARG A 37 13.17 -1.80 -12.33
C ARG A 37 12.33 -1.03 -11.31
N PRO A 38 11.78 -1.72 -10.30
CA PRO A 38 11.03 -1.08 -9.23
C PRO A 38 11.92 -0.07 -8.50
N THR A 39 11.36 1.08 -8.14
CA THR A 39 12.07 2.05 -7.30
C THR A 39 12.07 1.55 -5.86
N ILE A 40 13.22 1.07 -5.40
CA ILE A 40 13.45 0.62 -4.04
C ILE A 40 14.25 1.71 -3.31
N ILE A 41 13.80 2.08 -2.12
CA ILE A 41 14.47 3.01 -1.22
C ILE A 41 15.03 2.16 -0.08
N PRO A 42 16.34 1.90 -0.06
CA PRO A 42 16.96 1.10 0.99
C PRO A 42 16.97 1.86 2.32
N TYR A 43 17.14 1.13 3.43
CA TYR A 43 17.45 1.73 4.72
C TYR A 43 18.95 2.08 4.80
N PRO A 44 19.36 3.21 5.41
CA PRO A 44 18.55 4.23 6.08
C PRO A 44 17.77 5.10 5.10
N TRP A 45 16.50 5.38 5.43
CA TRP A 45 15.65 6.18 4.56
C TRP A 45 16.03 7.67 4.62
N PRO A 46 16.09 8.37 3.47
CA PRO A 46 16.54 9.75 3.41
C PRO A 46 15.48 10.71 3.98
N LEU A 47 15.87 11.49 4.99
CA LEU A 47 15.06 12.61 5.50
C LEU A 47 15.45 13.91 4.79
N MET A 48 14.45 14.72 4.47
CA MET A 48 14.64 16.06 3.89
C MET A 48 14.43 17.13 4.97
N LYS A 49 15.03 18.31 4.77
CA LYS A 49 14.84 19.46 5.69
C LYS A 49 13.38 19.88 5.81
N GLU A 50 12.63 19.79 4.71
CA GLU A 50 11.22 20.17 4.64
C GLU A 50 10.34 18.99 4.19
N LYS A 51 9.10 18.97 4.69
CA LYS A 51 8.08 18.01 4.26
C LYS A 51 7.60 18.37 2.86
N GLU A 52 7.55 17.39 1.97
CA GLU A 52 6.91 17.59 0.66
C GLU A 52 5.39 17.72 0.82
N ASP A 53 4.82 18.68 0.10
CA ASP A 53 3.37 18.90 0.04
C ASP A 53 2.70 18.02 -1.02
N ILE A 54 2.89 16.71 -0.88
CA ILE A 54 2.20 15.71 -1.68
C ILE A 54 1.51 14.70 -0.78
N LYS A 55 0.38 14.17 -1.26
CA LYS A 55 -0.34 13.10 -0.59
C LYS A 55 0.20 11.75 -1.02
N VAL A 56 0.65 10.96 -0.05
CA VAL A 56 1.21 9.62 -0.29
C VAL A 56 0.36 8.58 0.44
N ALA A 57 0.42 7.33 -0.03
CA ALA A 57 -0.29 6.24 0.63
C ALA A 57 0.61 5.03 0.87
N LEU A 58 0.66 4.53 2.10
CA LEU A 58 1.22 3.21 2.42
C LEU A 58 0.05 2.23 2.46
N ALA A 59 0.01 1.31 1.50
CA ALA A 59 -1.05 0.31 1.41
C ALA A 59 -0.58 -1.01 2.02
N GLY A 60 -1.44 -1.67 2.80
CA GLY A 60 -1.12 -2.92 3.47
C GLY A 60 -2.37 -3.69 3.87
N SER A 61 -2.19 -4.96 4.24
CA SER A 61 -3.24 -5.69 4.96
C SER A 61 -3.22 -5.30 6.44
N TYR A 62 -2.06 -5.10 7.08
CA TYR A 62 -1.96 -4.81 8.51
C TYR A 62 -2.72 -5.85 9.36
N ASN A 63 -2.45 -7.14 9.17
CA ASN A 63 -3.19 -8.23 9.83
C ASN A 63 -2.32 -9.10 10.76
N PRO A 64 -1.92 -8.63 11.95
CA PRO A 64 -2.13 -7.28 12.51
C PRO A 64 -1.06 -6.26 12.08
N PRO A 65 -1.25 -4.95 12.32
CA PRO A 65 -0.15 -3.97 12.25
C PRO A 65 0.96 -4.31 13.26
N HIS A 66 2.18 -3.88 12.99
CA HIS A 66 3.37 -4.17 13.81
C HIS A 66 4.43 -3.07 13.71
N ARG A 67 5.52 -3.15 14.50
CA ARG A 67 6.56 -2.11 14.59
C ARG A 67 7.18 -1.75 13.24
N GLY A 68 7.44 -2.73 12.38
CA GLY A 68 7.90 -2.48 11.00
C GLY A 68 6.95 -1.56 10.18
N HIS A 69 5.64 -1.77 10.26
CA HIS A 69 4.65 -0.88 9.62
C HIS A 69 4.67 0.53 10.22
N LEU A 70 4.73 0.63 11.56
CA LEU A 70 4.78 1.90 12.27
C LEU A 70 6.03 2.69 11.90
N ALA A 71 7.20 2.04 11.81
CA ALA A 71 8.45 2.67 11.44
C ALA A 71 8.37 3.32 10.04
N MET A 72 7.77 2.63 9.06
CA MET A 72 7.56 3.20 7.73
C MET A 72 6.59 4.39 7.77
N LEU A 73 5.49 4.29 8.52
CA LEU A 73 4.54 5.41 8.66
C LEU A 73 5.16 6.62 9.36
N LEU A 74 6.00 6.41 10.37
CA LEU A 74 6.75 7.46 11.05
C LEU A 74 7.75 8.15 10.12
N TYR A 75 8.42 7.38 9.26
CA TYR A 75 9.29 7.95 8.25
C TYR A 75 8.48 8.79 7.24
N LEU A 76 7.40 8.23 6.70
CA LEU A 76 6.55 8.94 5.74
C LEU A 76 5.91 10.19 6.37
N SER A 77 5.52 10.14 7.64
CA SER A 77 4.91 11.28 8.36
C SER A 77 5.89 12.44 8.54
N LYS A 78 7.19 12.14 8.70
CA LYS A 78 8.28 13.12 8.72
C LYS A 78 8.66 13.63 7.34
N ARG A 79 8.38 12.88 6.28
CA ARG A 79 8.81 13.18 4.91
C ARG A 79 7.75 13.91 4.06
N TYR A 80 6.47 13.71 4.36
CA TYR A 80 5.33 14.21 3.59
C TYR A 80 4.31 14.89 4.49
N ARG A 81 3.64 15.94 4.00
CA ARG A 81 2.57 16.62 4.75
C ARG A 81 1.34 15.74 4.93
N HIS A 82 0.98 14.93 3.93
CA HIS A 82 -0.25 14.14 3.94
C HIS A 82 0.06 12.66 3.68
N VAL A 83 -0.13 11.82 4.70
CA VAL A 83 0.08 10.37 4.60
C VAL A 83 -1.23 9.64 4.82
N LEU A 84 -1.51 8.64 3.98
CA LEU A 84 -2.66 7.78 4.09
C LEU A 84 -2.21 6.33 4.32
N ALA A 85 -2.55 5.75 5.46
CA ALA A 85 -2.42 4.32 5.69
C ALA A 85 -3.69 3.62 5.16
N ILE A 86 -3.56 2.87 4.07
CA ILE A 86 -4.70 2.20 3.42
C ILE A 86 -4.71 0.72 3.78
N LEU A 87 -5.78 0.29 4.45
CA LEU A 87 -6.12 -1.11 4.65
C LEU A 87 -6.94 -1.60 3.45
N GLY A 88 -6.31 -2.36 2.57
CA GLY A 88 -6.99 -2.96 1.42
C GLY A 88 -7.81 -4.18 1.83
N VAL A 89 -9.12 -4.15 1.56
CA VAL A 89 -9.98 -5.34 1.73
C VAL A 89 -9.92 -6.17 0.46
N ASN A 90 -9.31 -7.35 0.55
CA ASN A 90 -9.35 -8.33 -0.52
C ASN A 90 -10.51 -9.31 -0.26
N PRO A 91 -11.60 -9.30 -1.05
CA PRO A 91 -12.76 -10.16 -0.84
C PRO A 91 -12.44 -11.66 -0.88
N ARG A 92 -11.34 -12.04 -1.55
CA ARG A 92 -10.89 -13.43 -1.64
C ARG A 92 -10.07 -13.89 -0.43
N LYS A 93 -9.59 -12.97 0.40
CA LYS A 93 -8.80 -13.29 1.60
C LYS A 93 -9.69 -13.11 2.82
N GLN A 94 -10.00 -14.20 3.51
CA GLN A 94 -10.60 -14.12 4.83
C GLN A 94 -9.52 -13.78 5.84
N TYR A 95 -9.67 -12.61 6.45
CA TYR A 95 -8.86 -12.21 7.60
C TYR A 95 -9.65 -12.54 8.86
N PRO A 96 -8.97 -12.99 9.91
CA PRO A 96 -9.68 -13.44 11.08
C PRO A 96 -10.13 -12.26 11.96
N VAL A 97 -9.61 -11.05 11.68
CA VAL A 97 -10.03 -9.79 12.28
C VAL A 97 -10.49 -8.82 11.19
N SER A 98 -11.60 -8.11 11.44
CA SER A 98 -12.17 -7.15 10.51
C SER A 98 -11.18 -6.04 10.13
N PRO A 99 -11.27 -5.48 8.91
CA PRO A 99 -10.42 -4.37 8.51
C PRO A 99 -10.59 -3.13 9.38
N GLU A 100 -11.79 -2.87 9.90
CA GLU A 100 -12.09 -1.74 10.78
C GLU A 100 -11.36 -1.88 12.13
N THR A 101 -11.35 -3.08 12.71
CA THR A 101 -10.63 -3.36 13.96
C THR A 101 -9.11 -3.26 13.76
N ARG A 102 -8.59 -3.77 12.63
CA ARG A 102 -7.17 -3.60 12.27
C ARG A 102 -6.79 -2.13 12.07
N ALA A 103 -7.69 -1.34 11.49
CA ALA A 103 -7.52 0.10 11.36
C ALA A 103 -7.50 0.80 12.73
N ALA A 104 -8.34 0.38 13.68
CA ALA A 104 -8.35 0.90 15.04
C ALA A 104 -7.03 0.62 15.77
N LEU A 105 -6.48 -0.60 15.66
CA LEU A 105 -5.14 -0.94 16.19
C LEU A 105 -4.07 0.01 15.63
N LEU A 106 -4.07 0.22 14.32
CA LEU A 106 -3.09 1.11 13.68
C LEU A 106 -3.25 2.57 14.12
N ARG A 107 -4.48 3.06 14.29
CA ARG A 107 -4.74 4.40 14.84
C ARG A 107 -4.20 4.54 16.25
N LYS A 108 -4.40 3.54 17.11
CA LYS A 108 -3.88 3.53 18.48
C LYS A 108 -2.35 3.60 18.52
N MET A 109 -1.68 2.82 17.66
CA MET A 109 -0.22 2.88 17.50
C MET A 109 0.28 4.25 17.03
N LEU A 110 -0.43 4.90 16.11
CA LEU A 110 -0.08 6.24 15.61
C LEU A 110 -0.30 7.32 16.67
N GLN A 111 -1.36 7.19 17.47
CA GLN A 111 -1.68 8.11 18.57
C GLN A 111 -0.62 8.04 19.67
N GLU A 112 -0.20 6.83 20.08
CA GLU A 112 0.88 6.66 21.06
C GLU A 112 2.19 7.29 20.58
N ALA A 113 2.46 7.24 19.28
CA ALA A 113 3.65 7.81 18.67
C ALA A 113 3.52 9.32 18.31
N ASP A 114 2.45 9.99 18.75
CA ASP A 114 2.14 11.41 18.49
C ASP A 114 2.16 11.78 16.99
N VAL A 115 1.61 10.90 16.14
CA VAL A 115 1.55 11.10 14.69
C VAL A 115 0.19 11.61 14.26
N THR A 116 0.11 12.91 13.94
CA THR A 116 -1.16 13.58 13.63
C THR A 116 -1.47 13.67 12.13
N ASN A 117 -0.47 13.55 11.26
CA ASN A 117 -0.62 13.74 9.81
C ASN A 117 -0.74 12.43 8.98
N VAL A 118 -0.97 11.30 9.66
CA VAL A 118 -1.28 10.01 9.04
C VAL A 118 -2.76 9.69 9.25
N ASN A 119 -3.54 9.66 8.17
CA ASN A 119 -4.93 9.21 8.22
C ASN A 119 -5.00 7.71 7.92
N VAL A 120 -5.83 6.96 8.65
CA VAL A 120 -6.03 5.52 8.46
C VAL A 120 -7.40 5.27 7.84
N GLN A 121 -7.41 4.62 6.67
CA GLN A 121 -8.64 4.32 5.95
C GLN A 121 -8.72 2.86 5.52
N VAL A 122 -9.92 2.30 5.66
CA VAL A 122 -10.29 1.01 5.07
C VAL A 122 -10.84 1.27 3.68
N VAL A 123 -10.30 0.56 2.68
CA VAL A 123 -10.75 0.67 1.29
C VAL A 123 -11.23 -0.69 0.80
N GLN A 124 -12.49 -0.72 0.39
CA GLN A 124 -13.07 -1.85 -0.32
C GLN A 124 -12.81 -1.72 -1.83
N GLY A 125 -12.50 -2.84 -2.48
CA GLY A 125 -12.20 -2.88 -3.91
C GLY A 125 -10.82 -2.36 -4.28
N TYR A 126 -10.68 -1.79 -5.49
CA TYR A 126 -9.38 -1.35 -6.01
C TYR A 126 -8.85 -0.11 -5.28
N ILE A 127 -7.73 -0.27 -4.58
CA ILE A 127 -7.04 0.80 -3.81
C ILE A 127 -6.76 2.02 -4.69
N TRP A 128 -6.32 1.83 -5.93
CA TRP A 128 -6.00 2.92 -6.85
C TRP A 128 -7.18 3.86 -7.11
N ARG A 129 -8.43 3.37 -7.11
CA ARG A 129 -9.63 4.21 -7.31
C ARG A 129 -9.83 5.18 -6.15
N SER A 130 -9.76 4.67 -4.92
CA SER A 130 -9.88 5.51 -3.72
C SER A 130 -8.72 6.49 -3.62
N ALA A 131 -7.49 6.02 -3.83
CA ALA A 131 -6.29 6.84 -3.79
C ALA A 131 -6.34 7.99 -4.81
N LYS A 132 -6.82 7.73 -6.04
CA LYS A 132 -6.96 8.75 -7.07
C LYS A 132 -7.98 9.83 -6.69
N ARG A 133 -9.17 9.44 -6.19
CA ARG A 133 -10.19 10.39 -5.72
C ARG A 133 -9.67 11.29 -4.61
N GLN A 134 -8.80 10.78 -3.76
CA GLN A 134 -8.21 11.53 -2.65
C GLN A 134 -6.98 12.36 -3.07
N GLY A 135 -6.54 12.30 -4.32
CA GLY A 135 -5.38 13.03 -4.81
C GLY A 135 -4.03 12.44 -4.39
N VAL A 136 -3.98 11.14 -4.07
CA VAL A 136 -2.70 10.45 -3.80
C VAL A 136 -1.83 10.48 -5.06
N ARG A 137 -0.57 10.88 -4.89
CA ARG A 137 0.43 11.02 -5.96
C ARG A 137 1.46 9.90 -5.98
N LEU A 138 1.62 9.19 -4.87
CA LEU A 138 2.64 8.15 -4.72
C LEU A 138 2.17 7.04 -3.78
N PHE A 139 2.34 5.79 -4.20
CA PHE A 139 2.18 4.63 -3.34
C PHE A 139 3.52 4.21 -2.75
N PHE A 140 3.47 3.81 -1.49
CA PHE A 140 4.52 3.10 -0.79
C PHE A 140 4.06 1.69 -0.46
N ARG A 141 5.01 0.76 -0.53
CA ARG A 141 4.89 -0.63 -0.07
C ARG A 141 6.14 -0.97 0.73
N GLY A 142 5.98 -1.75 1.79
CA GLY A 142 7.10 -2.26 2.57
C GLY A 142 7.57 -3.61 2.04
N ILE A 143 8.88 -3.80 1.95
CA ILE A 143 9.53 -5.09 1.65
C ILE A 143 10.67 -5.31 2.64
N ARG A 144 10.96 -6.56 3.01
CA ARG A 144 12.17 -6.90 3.78
C ARG A 144 13.39 -6.91 2.87
N SER A 145 13.23 -7.52 1.71
CA SER A 145 14.18 -7.46 0.59
C SER A 145 13.44 -7.72 -0.70
N TRP A 146 13.98 -7.23 -1.83
CA TRP A 146 13.40 -7.53 -3.13
C TRP A 146 13.50 -9.01 -3.49
N SER A 147 14.55 -9.70 -3.03
CA SER A 147 14.73 -11.14 -3.27
C SER A 147 13.66 -12.01 -2.61
N GLN A 148 13.17 -11.62 -1.43
CA GLN A 148 12.15 -12.37 -0.69
C GLN A 148 10.73 -11.98 -1.11
N ASP A 149 10.42 -10.68 -1.10
CA ASP A 149 9.03 -10.21 -1.25
C ASP A 149 8.71 -9.74 -2.69
N GLY A 150 9.73 -9.55 -3.55
CA GLY A 150 9.58 -8.94 -4.86
C GLY A 150 8.65 -9.70 -5.81
N ARG A 151 8.53 -11.03 -5.67
CA ARG A 151 7.63 -11.84 -6.52
C ARG A 151 6.16 -11.48 -6.27
N GLU A 152 5.73 -11.46 -5.01
CA GLU A 152 4.36 -11.10 -4.65
C GLU A 152 4.08 -9.63 -4.93
N GLU A 153 5.03 -8.75 -4.59
CA GLU A 153 4.89 -7.33 -4.81
C GLU A 153 4.82 -6.93 -6.28
N ARG A 154 5.51 -7.66 -7.16
CA ARG A 154 5.46 -7.41 -8.61
C ARG A 154 4.08 -7.69 -9.20
N HIS A 155 3.38 -8.71 -8.70
CA HIS A 155 2.00 -8.96 -9.11
C HIS A 155 1.09 -7.77 -8.77
N LEU A 156 1.20 -7.25 -7.56
CA LEU A 156 0.44 -6.07 -7.12
C LEU A 156 0.84 -4.80 -7.90
N GLN A 157 2.13 -4.64 -8.20
CA GLN A 157 2.62 -3.52 -9.01
C GLN A 157 1.99 -3.53 -10.40
N VAL A 158 1.95 -4.70 -11.05
CA VAL A 158 1.31 -4.88 -12.37
C VAL A 158 -0.16 -4.49 -12.29
N LEU A 159 -0.89 -4.94 -11.27
CA LEU A 159 -2.30 -4.59 -11.09
C LEU A 159 -2.53 -3.09 -10.85
N ASN A 160 -1.66 -2.43 -10.09
CA ASN A 160 -1.78 -0.99 -9.82
C ASN A 160 -1.37 -0.13 -11.02
N THR A 161 -0.47 -0.62 -11.87
CA THR A 161 -0.01 0.08 -13.08
C THR A 161 -0.97 -0.11 -14.25
N TRP A 162 -1.38 -1.34 -14.54
CA TRP A 162 -2.25 -1.65 -15.69
C TRP A 162 -3.73 -1.57 -15.36
N GLY A 163 -4.11 -1.76 -14.11
CA GLY A 163 -5.51 -1.70 -13.67
C GLY A 163 -6.22 -0.40 -14.04
N PRO A 164 -5.63 0.78 -13.76
CA PRO A 164 -6.18 2.08 -14.15
C PRO A 164 -6.34 2.28 -15.66
N LEU A 165 -5.49 1.65 -16.47
CA LEU A 165 -5.47 1.76 -17.93
C LEU A 165 -6.50 0.82 -18.58
N LEU A 166 -6.63 -0.41 -18.05
CA LEU A 166 -7.46 -1.47 -18.65
C LEU A 166 -8.87 -1.56 -18.05
N TYR A 167 -9.00 -1.34 -16.74
CA TYR A 167 -10.26 -1.46 -15.99
C TYR A 167 -10.77 -0.11 -15.44
N GLY A 168 -10.17 0.98 -15.90
CA GLY A 168 -10.55 2.36 -15.59
C GLY A 168 -10.80 3.16 -16.86
N PRO A 169 -11.18 4.45 -16.75
CA PRO A 169 -11.40 5.32 -17.89
C PRO A 169 -10.07 5.82 -18.50
N LEU A 170 -9.13 4.91 -18.76
CA LEU A 170 -7.75 5.20 -19.21
C LEU A 170 -7.03 6.23 -18.32
N VAL A 171 -7.01 5.97 -17.02
CA VAL A 171 -6.42 6.88 -16.05
C VAL A 171 -4.94 6.57 -15.86
N TRP A 172 -4.10 7.61 -15.87
CA TRP A 172 -2.68 7.45 -15.57
C TRP A 172 -2.46 6.87 -14.16
N PRO A 173 -1.73 5.75 -14.03
CA PRO A 173 -1.56 5.05 -12.77
C PRO A 173 -0.71 5.86 -11.78
N ILE A 174 -0.93 5.59 -10.49
CA ILE A 174 -0.15 6.20 -9.41
C ILE A 174 1.16 5.41 -9.28
N PRO A 175 2.33 6.05 -9.36
CA PRO A 175 3.61 5.36 -9.22
C PRO A 175 3.74 4.71 -7.83
N THR A 176 4.38 3.55 -7.79
CA THR A 176 4.66 2.80 -6.55
C THR A 176 6.15 2.79 -6.28
N ARG A 177 6.55 3.09 -5.04
CA ARG A 177 7.91 2.93 -4.52
C ARG A 177 7.91 1.92 -3.37
N TYR A 178 9.02 1.23 -3.22
CA TYR A 178 9.21 0.22 -2.18
C TYR A 178 10.16 0.76 -1.12
N LEU A 179 9.78 0.64 0.15
CA LEU A 179 10.67 0.90 1.29
C LEU A 179 11.22 -0.43 1.77
N GLU A 180 12.54 -0.56 1.77
CA GLU A 180 13.18 -1.66 2.46
C GLU A 180 13.02 -1.47 3.97
N GLY A 181 12.62 -2.53 4.67
CA GLY A 181 12.36 -2.51 6.11
C GLY A 181 13.60 -2.10 6.91
N LYS A 182 13.37 -1.42 8.05
CA LYS A 182 14.43 -1.17 9.02
C LYS A 182 15.00 -2.53 9.47
N PRO A 183 16.33 -2.77 9.43
CA PRO A 183 16.91 -4.07 9.74
C PRO A 183 16.45 -4.67 11.08
N GLU A 184 16.29 -3.81 12.10
CA GLU A 184 15.73 -4.14 13.41
C GLU A 184 14.37 -4.87 13.33
N TYR A 185 13.52 -4.54 12.36
CA TYR A 185 12.18 -5.11 12.22
C TYR A 185 12.05 -6.09 11.06
N ASN A 186 13.14 -6.48 10.39
CA ASN A 186 13.06 -7.39 9.24
C ASN A 186 12.60 -8.80 9.63
N HIS A 187 12.83 -9.23 10.87
CA HIS A 187 12.30 -10.49 11.38
C HIS A 187 10.81 -10.39 11.78
N VAL A 188 10.27 -9.18 11.92
CA VAL A 188 8.89 -8.93 12.36
C VAL A 188 7.96 -9.12 11.17
N SER A 189 6.95 -9.99 11.32
CA SER A 189 5.89 -10.14 10.34
C SER A 189 4.53 -10.32 11.01
N SER A 190 3.47 -9.90 10.33
CA SER A 190 2.10 -10.14 10.78
C SER A 190 1.77 -11.64 10.95
N THR A 191 2.46 -12.53 10.23
CA THR A 191 2.33 -13.99 10.45
C THR A 191 2.98 -14.40 11.77
N LEU A 192 4.20 -13.95 12.04
CA LEU A 192 4.88 -14.21 13.31
C LEU A 192 4.07 -13.71 14.51
N VAL A 193 3.48 -12.51 14.42
CA VAL A 193 2.61 -11.98 15.50
C VAL A 193 1.44 -12.92 15.77
N ARG A 194 0.75 -13.40 14.72
CA ARG A 194 -0.37 -14.35 14.86
C ARG A 194 0.07 -15.70 15.41
N ASP A 195 1.25 -16.17 15.01
CA ASP A 195 1.79 -17.46 15.46
C ASP A 195 2.12 -17.43 16.95
N ILE A 196 2.65 -16.32 17.46
CA ILE A 196 2.94 -16.13 18.89
C ILE A 196 1.65 -15.97 19.70
N THR A 197 0.71 -15.13 19.25
CA THR A 197 -0.59 -14.96 19.96
C THR A 197 -1.41 -16.24 20.03
N GLY A 198 -1.21 -17.14 19.07
CA GLY A 198 -1.93 -18.41 18.97
C GLY A 198 -1.27 -19.59 19.70
N ARG A 199 -0.29 -19.37 20.58
CA ARG A 199 0.29 -20.44 21.42
C ARG A 199 -0.39 -20.41 22.79
N LYS A 200 -0.76 -21.58 23.31
CA LYS A 200 -1.52 -21.78 24.56
C LYS A 200 -0.70 -21.46 25.81
N ASP A 201 0.61 -21.63 25.72
CA ASP A 201 1.53 -21.27 26.80
C ASP A 201 1.65 -19.75 26.76
N ASP A 202 1.20 -19.07 27.83
CA ASP A 202 1.24 -17.61 28.04
C ASP A 202 2.12 -16.93 27.00
N ALA A 203 1.51 -16.50 25.87
CA ALA A 203 2.25 -15.87 24.79
C ALA A 203 3.07 -14.76 25.45
N PRO A 204 4.41 -14.89 25.57
CA PRO A 204 5.12 -14.09 26.55
C PRO A 204 4.87 -12.65 26.13
N GLU A 205 4.17 -11.87 26.96
CA GLU A 205 3.82 -10.49 26.59
C GLU A 205 5.10 -9.75 26.17
N THR A 206 6.22 -10.12 26.78
CA THR A 206 7.60 -9.75 26.44
C THR A 206 8.01 -10.04 24.98
N ALA A 207 7.63 -11.18 24.41
CA ALA A 207 7.89 -11.50 23.00
C ALA A 207 7.01 -10.66 22.06
N LEU A 208 5.75 -10.41 22.41
CA LEU A 208 4.87 -9.56 21.61
C LEU A 208 5.28 -8.08 21.64
N GLN A 209 5.76 -7.59 22.79
CA GLN A 209 6.27 -6.22 22.96
C GLN A 209 7.44 -5.90 22.00
N GLN A 210 8.22 -6.92 21.59
CA GLN A 210 9.27 -6.76 20.58
C GLN A 210 8.72 -6.60 19.15
N LEU A 211 7.50 -7.06 18.88
CA LEU A 211 6.90 -7.06 17.54
C LEU A 211 5.90 -5.90 17.35
N VAL A 212 5.18 -5.52 18.40
CA VAL A 212 4.12 -4.50 18.38
C VAL A 212 4.33 -3.50 19.53
N PRO A 213 3.83 -2.25 19.43
CA PRO A 213 3.85 -1.32 20.57
C PRO A 213 2.98 -1.80 21.73
N ASP A 214 3.36 -1.41 22.94
CA ASP A 214 2.74 -1.87 24.18
C ASP A 214 1.25 -1.52 24.24
N CYS A 215 0.87 -0.35 23.68
CA CYS A 215 -0.53 0.08 23.66
C CYS A 215 -1.48 -0.90 22.98
N VAL A 216 -1.02 -1.74 22.05
CA VAL A 216 -1.85 -2.70 21.30
C VAL A 216 -1.62 -4.15 21.67
N VAL A 217 -0.70 -4.46 22.59
CA VAL A 217 -0.38 -5.86 22.97
C VAL A 217 -1.64 -6.58 23.45
N GLN A 218 -2.35 -6.03 24.44
CA GLN A 218 -3.56 -6.64 25.00
C GLN A 218 -4.68 -6.78 23.96
N ASP A 219 -4.87 -5.78 23.10
CA ASP A 219 -5.89 -5.82 22.05
C ASP A 219 -5.58 -6.92 21.03
N ILE A 220 -4.31 -7.05 20.62
CA ILE A 220 -3.86 -8.09 19.68
C ILE A 220 -3.98 -9.48 20.30
N THR A 221 -3.57 -9.66 21.56
CA THR A 221 -3.73 -10.94 22.28
C THR A 221 -5.20 -11.36 22.34
N ARG A 222 -6.10 -10.45 22.72
CA ARG A 222 -7.55 -10.73 22.76
C ARG A 222 -8.12 -11.08 21.40
N LEU A 223 -7.79 -10.27 20.39
CA LEU A 223 -8.34 -10.41 19.04
C LEU A 223 -7.83 -11.66 18.33
N TYR A 224 -6.53 -11.97 18.44
CA TYR A 224 -5.88 -13.06 17.69
C TYR A 224 -5.67 -14.35 18.47
N GLY A 225 -5.70 -14.32 19.81
CA GLY A 225 -5.64 -15.52 20.65
C GLY A 225 -6.89 -16.38 20.57
N SER A 226 -8.07 -15.75 20.59
CA SER A 226 -9.38 -16.42 20.54
C SER A 226 -9.67 -17.19 19.23
N ILE A 227 -8.93 -16.90 18.16
CA ILE A 227 -9.17 -17.46 16.82
C ILE A 227 -8.69 -18.93 16.71
N LYS A 228 -7.76 -19.36 17.57
CA LYS A 228 -7.27 -20.75 17.56
C LYS A 228 -8.06 -21.68 18.47
N GLU A 229 -9.04 -21.15 19.21
CA GLU A 229 -9.94 -21.92 20.06
C GLU A 229 -11.19 -22.44 19.32
N SER A 230 -11.47 -21.90 18.12
CA SER A 230 -12.57 -22.32 17.22
C SER A 230 -12.09 -23.24 16.10
#